data_AF-A0A4W5REF6-F1
#
_entry.id   AF-A0A4W5REF6-F1
#
_cell.length_a   1.000
_cell.length_b   1.000
_cell.length_c   1.000
_cell.angle_alpha   90.00
_cell.angle_beta   90.00
_cell.angle_gamma   90.00
#
_symmetry.space_group_name_H-M   'P 1'
#
loop_
_entity.id
_entity.type
_entity.pdbx_description
1 polymer ?
#
loop_
_entity_poly.entity_id
_entity_poly.type
_entity_poly.pdbx_seq_one_letter_code
_entity_poly.pdbx_strand_id
1 'polypeptide(L)'
;MLCTSDMYTLINYVGFINYLFYGVTVAGQIVLRIKQPDLHRPIRISLAWPVIYLLFWAFLLIFSLYSEPVVCGLGMAIMLTGVPVYFLGVYWDNKPECFNTFVAKMTYLGQKFCVVVYPGETKGAEEAGSGEECEELKESRAPLSQEDGETQKSADC
;
A
#
# COMPACT_ATOMS: atom_id res chain seq x y z
N MET A 1 -10.33 24.50 -19.38
CA MET A 1 -9.72 25.04 -18.15
C MET A 1 -10.56 24.60 -16.97
N LEU A 2 -10.28 23.40 -16.46
CA LEU A 2 -11.01 22.78 -15.36
C LEU A 2 -10.07 22.69 -14.17
N CYS A 3 -10.31 23.57 -13.19
CA CYS A 3 -10.08 23.32 -11.77
C CYS A 3 -8.64 22.90 -11.36
N THR A 4 -7.64 23.68 -11.78
CA THR A 4 -6.29 23.66 -11.20
C THR A 4 -6.27 24.44 -9.88
N SER A 5 -7.01 23.97 -8.87
CA SER A 5 -6.76 24.42 -7.50
C SER A 5 -5.53 23.67 -6.99
N ASP A 6 -4.37 24.15 -7.42
CA ASP A 6 -3.03 23.79 -6.95
C ASP A 6 -2.68 22.29 -6.99
N MET A 7 -2.00 21.88 -8.07
CA MET A 7 -1.29 20.58 -8.17
C MET A 7 -0.48 20.27 -6.91
N TYR A 8 0.15 21.29 -6.31
CA TYR A 8 0.90 21.17 -5.06
C TYR A 8 0.04 20.72 -3.89
N THR A 9 -1.17 21.25 -3.75
CA THR A 9 -2.07 20.82 -2.68
C THR A 9 -2.54 19.39 -2.94
N LEU A 10 -2.84 19.02 -4.20
CA LEU A 10 -3.20 17.63 -4.55
C LEU A 10 -2.09 16.63 -4.23
N ILE A 11 -0.83 16.98 -4.52
CA ILE A 11 0.34 16.16 -4.16
C ILE A 11 0.41 16.00 -2.64
N ASN A 12 0.23 17.07 -1.87
CA ASN A 12 0.21 17.00 -0.41
C ASN A 12 -0.95 16.13 0.12
N TYR A 13 -2.13 16.18 -0.51
CA TYR A 13 -3.27 15.32 -0.18
C TYR A 13 -2.95 13.83 -0.39
N VAL A 14 -2.48 13.47 -1.59
CA VAL A 14 -2.19 12.08 -1.94
C VAL A 14 -1.00 11.55 -1.14
N GLY A 15 0.06 12.35 -1.01
CA GLY A 15 1.25 12.03 -0.23
C GLY A 15 0.90 11.74 1.23
N PHE A 16 0.12 12.60 1.88
CA PHE A 16 -0.30 12.39 3.27
C PHE A 16 -1.05 11.06 3.45
N ILE A 17 -2.06 10.79 2.60
CA ILE A 17 -2.84 9.55 2.69
C ILE A 17 -1.95 8.33 2.47
N ASN A 18 -1.03 8.39 1.49
CA ASN A 18 -0.12 7.28 1.21
C ASN A 18 0.82 6.99 2.40
N TYR A 19 1.44 8.04 2.95
CA TYR A 19 2.25 7.92 4.17
C TYR A 19 1.45 7.38 5.35
N LEU A 20 0.17 7.73 5.47
CA LEU A 20 -0.70 7.19 6.50
C LEU A 20 -0.86 5.67 6.35
N PHE A 21 -1.14 5.19 5.13
CA PHE A 21 -1.28 3.76 4.84
C PHE A 21 0.02 2.98 5.02
N TYR A 22 1.19 3.56 4.70
CA TYR A 22 2.48 2.93 4.98
C TYR A 22 2.69 2.69 6.48
N GLY A 23 2.40 3.69 7.32
CA GLY A 23 2.52 3.51 8.77
C GLY A 23 1.56 2.47 9.33
N VAL A 24 0.31 2.44 8.84
CA VAL A 24 -0.66 1.40 9.21
C VAL A 24 -0.18 0.02 8.79
N THR A 25 0.41 -0.11 7.59
CA THR A 25 0.94 -1.38 7.08
C THR A 25 2.13 -1.87 7.91
N VAL A 26 3.06 -0.97 8.28
CA VAL A 26 4.19 -1.28 9.15
C VAL A 26 3.72 -1.65 10.56
N ALA A 27 2.75 -0.91 11.12
CA ALA A 27 2.12 -1.26 12.38
C ALA A 27 1.45 -2.64 12.32
N GLY A 28 0.75 -2.95 11.22
CA GLY A 28 0.16 -4.25 10.95
C GLY A 28 1.20 -5.38 10.90
N GLN A 29 2.36 -5.15 10.27
CA GLN A 29 3.49 -6.09 10.29
C GLN A 29 3.97 -6.38 11.72
N ILE A 30 4.11 -5.35 12.56
CA ILE A 30 4.51 -5.53 13.97
C ILE A 30 3.43 -6.29 14.74
N VAL A 31 2.16 -5.95 14.57
CA VAL A 31 1.04 -6.65 15.23
C VAL A 31 1.00 -8.13 14.81
N LEU A 32 1.22 -8.43 13.52
CA LEU A 32 1.26 -9.80 13.03
C LEU A 32 2.43 -10.59 13.65
N ARG A 33 3.58 -9.95 13.85
CA ARG A 33 4.74 -10.56 14.54
C ARG A 33 4.44 -10.89 16.00
N ILE A 34 3.65 -10.06 16.68
CA ILE A 34 3.24 -10.28 18.09
C ILE A 34 2.17 -11.37 18.15
N LYS A 35 1.18 -11.35 17.25
CA LYS A 35 0.00 -12.24 17.29
C LYS A 35 0.29 -13.64 16.76
N GLN A 36 1.24 -13.80 15.84
CA GLN A 36 1.62 -15.08 15.24
C GLN A 36 3.15 -15.25 15.20
N PRO A 37 3.78 -15.53 16.35
CA PRO A 37 5.23 -15.70 16.44
C PRO A 37 5.73 -17.03 15.85
N ASP A 38 4.86 -18.03 15.71
CA ASP A 38 5.21 -19.40 15.29
C ASP A 38 5.31 -19.61 13.76
N LEU A 39 5.20 -18.53 12.98
CA LEU A 39 5.36 -18.63 11.53
C LEU A 39 6.84 -18.85 11.16
N HIS A 40 7.13 -19.84 10.32
CA HIS A 40 8.50 -20.10 9.84
C HIS A 40 8.96 -18.97 8.91
N ARG A 41 9.78 -18.04 9.44
CA ARG A 41 10.24 -16.85 8.72
C ARG A 41 11.68 -17.10 8.22
N PRO A 42 11.93 -17.22 6.90
CA PRO A 42 13.27 -17.50 6.35
C PRO A 42 14.25 -16.32 6.50
N ILE A 43 13.76 -15.09 6.72
CA ILE A 43 14.57 -13.89 6.91
C ILE A 43 14.27 -13.28 8.29
N ARG A 44 15.31 -13.13 9.11
CA ARG A 44 15.23 -12.56 10.46
C ARG A 44 15.72 -11.12 10.45
N ILE A 45 14.80 -10.18 10.66
CA ILE A 45 15.09 -8.75 10.81
C ILE A 45 14.88 -8.37 12.27
N SER A 46 15.74 -7.49 12.80
CA SER A 46 15.59 -6.97 14.17
C SER A 46 14.32 -6.13 14.30
N LEU A 47 13.47 -6.45 15.27
CA LEU A 47 12.24 -5.70 15.60
C LEU A 47 12.50 -4.27 16.08
N ALA A 48 13.74 -3.92 16.41
CA ALA A 48 14.11 -2.56 16.78
C ALA A 48 13.84 -1.56 15.64
N TRP A 49 14.13 -1.93 14.39
CA TRP A 49 13.99 -1.05 13.24
C TRP A 49 12.52 -0.65 12.96
N PRO A 50 11.55 -1.58 12.86
CA PRO A 50 10.15 -1.24 12.70
C PRO A 50 9.57 -0.38 13.84
N VAL A 51 10.00 -0.63 15.08
CA VAL A 51 9.49 0.11 16.24
C VAL A 51 9.97 1.56 16.22
N ILE A 52 11.25 1.80 15.93
CA ILE A 52 11.79 3.17 15.81
C ILE A 52 11.09 3.93 14.66
N TYR A 53 10.88 3.27 13.52
CA TYR A 53 10.15 3.84 12.39
C TYR A 53 8.72 4.22 12.78
N LEU A 54 8.01 3.33 13.48
CA LEU A 54 6.63 3.59 13.90
C LEU A 54 6.54 4.78 14.87
N LEU A 55 7.47 4.90 15.82
CA LEU A 55 7.52 6.05 16.73
C LEU A 55 7.75 7.37 15.97
N PHE A 56 8.69 7.39 15.03
CA PHE A 56 8.96 8.56 14.20
C PHE A 56 7.75 8.92 13.32
N TRP A 57 7.13 7.91 12.70
CA TRP A 57 5.93 8.09 11.90
C TRP A 57 4.75 8.63 12.72
N ALA A 58 4.52 8.12 13.93
CA ALA A 58 3.46 8.59 14.81
C ALA A 58 3.65 10.07 15.18
N PHE A 59 4.89 10.48 15.44
CA PHE A 59 5.22 11.88 15.68
C PHE A 59 4.93 12.75 14.45
N LEU A 60 5.36 12.32 13.26
CA LEU A 60 5.07 13.03 12.00
C LEU A 60 3.59 13.12 11.72
N LEU A 61 2.82 12.08 12.02
CA LEU A 61 1.37 12.08 11.81
C LEU A 61 0.68 13.11 12.71
N ILE A 62 1.07 13.20 13.99
CA ILE A 62 0.53 14.21 14.92
C ILE A 62 0.93 15.62 14.47
N PHE A 63 2.18 15.81 14.05
CA PHE A 63 2.67 17.08 13.53
C PHE A 63 1.95 17.50 12.24
N SER A 64 1.67 16.54 11.35
CA SER A 64 0.95 16.76 10.10
C SER A 64 -0.53 17.10 10.35
N LEU A 65 -1.18 16.44 11.33
CA LEU A 65 -2.51 16.79 11.81
C LEU A 65 -2.60 18.24 12.30
N TYR A 66 -1.55 18.73 12.97
CA TYR A 66 -1.49 20.11 13.44
C TYR A 66 -1.24 21.12 12.33
N SER A 67 -0.37 20.77 11.37
CA SER A 67 0.05 21.66 10.30
C SER A 67 -1.03 21.84 9.23
N GLU A 68 -1.65 20.74 8.79
CA GLU A 68 -2.66 20.74 7.72
C GLU A 68 -3.87 19.87 8.13
N PRO A 69 -4.71 20.35 9.07
CA PRO A 69 -5.85 19.58 9.59
C PRO A 69 -6.90 19.26 8.52
N VAL A 70 -7.00 20.08 7.47
CA VAL A 70 -7.95 19.88 6.36
C VAL A 70 -7.59 18.62 5.55
N VAL A 71 -6.30 18.44 5.27
CA VAL A 71 -5.77 17.30 4.49
C VAL A 71 -5.99 16.00 5.25
N CYS A 72 -5.58 15.98 6.53
CA CYS A 72 -5.75 14.80 7.35
C CYS A 72 -7.22 14.49 7.62
N GLY A 73 -8.04 15.52 7.89
CA GLY A 73 -9.47 15.37 8.13
C GLY A 73 -10.19 14.72 6.95
N LEU A 74 -9.88 15.12 5.72
CA LEU A 74 -10.45 14.51 4.51
C LEU A 74 -10.02 13.03 4.36
N GLY A 75 -8.73 12.74 4.57
CA GLY A 75 -8.22 11.37 4.53
C GLY A 75 -8.89 10.45 5.56
N MET A 76 -9.05 10.92 6.79
CA MET A 76 -9.78 10.19 7.84
C MET A 76 -11.26 10.04 7.49
N ALA A 77 -11.91 11.07 6.94
CA ALA A 77 -13.31 11.00 6.53
C ALA A 77 -13.53 9.92 5.46
N ILE A 78 -12.65 9.84 4.45
CA ILE A 78 -12.70 8.83 3.40
C ILE A 78 -12.43 7.42 3.95
N MET A 79 -11.46 7.29 4.86
CA MET A 79 -11.19 6.01 5.53
C MET A 79 -12.40 5.56 6.36
N LEU A 80 -13.03 6.49 7.08
CA LEU A 80 -14.22 6.21 7.88
C LEU A 80 -15.43 5.87 7.03
N THR A 81 -15.60 6.41 5.81
CA THR A 81 -16.66 5.97 4.88
C THR A 81 -16.45 4.56 4.33
N GLY A 82 -15.23 4.02 4.38
CA GLY A 82 -14.99 2.60 4.09
C GLY A 82 -15.69 1.66 5.08
N VAL A 83 -15.82 2.05 6.35
CA VAL A 83 -16.46 1.24 7.41
C VAL A 83 -17.97 1.02 7.17
N PRO A 84 -18.81 2.05 6.94
CA PRO A 84 -20.22 1.85 6.63
C PRO A 84 -20.41 1.12 5.30
N VAL A 85 -19.55 1.33 4.30
CA VAL A 85 -19.59 0.58 3.04
C VAL A 85 -19.31 -0.91 3.26
N TYR A 86 -18.32 -1.24 4.09
CA TYR A 86 -18.03 -2.63 4.48
C TYR A 86 -19.22 -3.25 5.22
N PHE A 87 -19.84 -2.51 6.14
CA PHE A 87 -20.99 -3.00 6.90
C PHE A 87 -22.22 -3.24 6.00
N LEU A 88 -22.52 -2.31 5.08
CA LEU A 88 -23.59 -2.46 4.09
C LEU A 88 -23.30 -3.57 3.07
N GLY A 89 -22.03 -3.76 2.70
CA GLY A 89 -21.61 -4.70 1.68
C GLY A 89 -21.52 -6.13 2.19
N VAL A 90 -20.85 -6.34 3.32
CA VAL A 90 -20.42 -7.65 3.83
C VAL A 90 -21.24 -8.10 5.03
N TYR A 91 -21.50 -7.22 6.00
CA TYR A 91 -22.21 -7.59 7.23
C TYR A 91 -23.75 -7.65 7.04
N TRP A 92 -24.27 -6.97 6.01
CA TRP A 92 -25.69 -6.91 5.76
C TRP A 92 -26.19 -8.19 5.07
N ASP A 93 -26.52 -9.22 5.85
CA ASP A 93 -27.08 -10.49 5.36
C ASP A 93 -28.50 -10.34 4.75
N ASN A 94 -29.30 -9.38 5.22
CA ASN A 94 -30.66 -9.12 4.73
C ASN A 94 -30.69 -8.02 3.65
N LYS A 95 -29.93 -8.19 2.56
CA LYS A 95 -29.97 -7.22 1.45
C LYS A 95 -31.36 -7.23 0.80
N PRO A 96 -31.99 -6.07 0.57
CA PRO A 96 -33.21 -6.02 -0.21
C PRO A 96 -32.93 -6.54 -1.62
N GLU A 97 -33.81 -7.42 -2.13
CA GLU A 97 -33.63 -8.09 -3.44
C GLU A 97 -33.42 -7.09 -4.60
N CYS A 98 -33.92 -5.86 -4.46
CA CYS A 98 -33.69 -4.77 -5.39
C CYS A 98 -32.20 -4.41 -5.54
N PHE A 99 -31.43 -4.38 -4.44
CA PHE A 99 -30.02 -4.00 -4.48
C PHE A 99 -29.15 -5.08 -5.15
N ASN A 100 -29.38 -6.35 -4.83
CA ASN A 100 -28.70 -7.47 -5.50
C ASN A 100 -29.05 -7.53 -6.99
N THR A 101 -30.32 -7.32 -7.34
CA THR A 101 -30.76 -7.30 -8.74
C THR A 101 -30.15 -6.12 -9.51
N PHE A 102 -30.06 -4.95 -8.87
CA PHE A 102 -29.40 -3.77 -9.44
C PHE A 102 -27.90 -4.00 -9.68
N VAL A 103 -27.18 -4.49 -8.67
CA VAL A 103 -25.75 -4.81 -8.78
C VAL A 103 -25.52 -5.85 -9.87
N ALA A 104 -26.33 -6.93 -9.91
CA ALA A 104 -26.24 -7.96 -10.95
C ALA A 104 -26.51 -7.40 -12.35
N LYS A 105 -27.52 -6.54 -12.52
CA LYS A 105 -27.84 -5.90 -13.80
C LYS A 105 -26.73 -4.94 -14.24
N MET A 106 -26.16 -4.19 -13.30
CA MET A 106 -25.04 -3.28 -13.54
C MET A 106 -23.78 -4.05 -13.96
N THR A 107 -23.47 -5.16 -13.26
CA THR A 107 -22.37 -6.06 -13.62
C THR A 107 -22.59 -6.70 -14.98
N TYR A 108 -23.81 -7.18 -15.27
CA TYR A 108 -24.14 -7.76 -16.58
C TYR A 108 -24.01 -6.75 -17.73
N LEU A 109 -24.46 -5.50 -17.50
CA LEU A 109 -24.27 -4.40 -18.45
C LEU A 109 -22.78 -4.11 -18.68
N GLY A 110 -21.99 -4.06 -17.60
CA GLY A 110 -20.54 -3.89 -17.68
C GLY A 110 -19.85 -5.02 -18.44
N GLN A 111 -20.19 -6.27 -18.15
CA GLN A 111 -19.66 -7.45 -18.85
C GLN A 111 -19.99 -7.43 -20.34
N LYS A 112 -21.24 -7.08 -20.70
CA LYS A 112 -21.69 -7.00 -22.08
C LYS A 112 -21.07 -5.83 -22.85
N PHE A 113 -20.89 -4.69 -22.19
CA PHE A 113 -20.30 -3.50 -22.80
C PHE A 113 -18.80 -3.66 -23.02
N CYS A 114 -18.08 -4.20 -22.03
CA CYS A 114 -16.63 -4.35 -22.10
C CYS A 114 -16.16 -5.69 -22.69
N VAL A 115 -17.07 -6.64 -22.99
CA VAL A 115 -16.76 -8.02 -23.41
C VAL A 115 -15.76 -8.68 -22.44
N VAL A 116 -15.94 -8.43 -21.15
CA VAL A 116 -15.07 -8.95 -20.08
C VAL A 116 -15.69 -10.23 -19.53
N VAL A 117 -14.93 -11.31 -19.57
CA VAL A 117 -15.26 -12.59 -18.96
C VAL A 117 -14.37 -12.78 -17.74
N TYR A 118 -14.96 -13.17 -16.60
CA TYR A 118 -14.17 -13.50 -15.42
C TYR A 118 -13.27 -14.70 -15.72
N PRO A 119 -11.96 -14.61 -15.44
CA PRO A 119 -11.08 -15.78 -15.56
C PRO A 119 -11.56 -16.85 -14.57
N GLY A 120 -11.76 -18.07 -15.05
CA GLY A 120 -12.00 -19.21 -14.16
C GLY A 120 -10.75 -19.46 -13.33
N GLU A 121 -10.88 -19.38 -12.00
CA GLU A 121 -9.77 -19.58 -11.08
C GLU A 121 -9.22 -21.01 -11.19
N THR A 122 -8.11 -21.17 -11.92
CA THR A 122 -7.17 -22.26 -11.65
C THR A 122 -6.29 -21.77 -10.51
N LYS A 123 -6.60 -22.22 -9.29
CA LYS A 123 -5.94 -21.84 -8.03
C LYS A 123 -4.41 -21.69 -8.20
N GLY A 124 -3.90 -20.45 -8.18
CA GLY A 124 -2.44 -20.24 -8.17
C GLY A 124 -1.87 -18.88 -8.62
N ALA A 125 -2.64 -17.78 -8.69
CA ALA A 125 -2.12 -16.53 -9.24
C ALA A 125 -2.59 -15.25 -8.52
N GLU A 126 -2.64 -15.26 -7.19
CA GLU A 126 -2.95 -14.06 -6.38
C GLU A 126 -1.82 -13.74 -5.39
N GLU A 127 -0.63 -13.38 -5.89
CA GLU A 127 0.40 -12.66 -5.11
C GLU A 127 1.11 -11.58 -5.97
N ALA A 128 0.44 -11.07 -7.00
CA ALA A 128 1.00 -10.10 -7.95
C ALA A 128 0.47 -8.67 -7.76
N GLY A 129 0.40 -8.20 -6.51
CA GLY A 129 -0.18 -6.88 -6.19
C GLY A 129 0.51 -6.09 -5.09
N SER A 130 1.77 -6.39 -4.78
CA SER A 130 2.55 -5.65 -3.75
C SER A 130 4.02 -5.54 -4.16
N GLY A 131 4.28 -5.35 -5.46
CA GLY A 131 5.60 -5.40 -6.07
C GLY A 131 6.17 -4.07 -6.59
N GLU A 132 5.40 -2.99 -6.61
CA GLU A 132 5.83 -1.77 -7.32
C GLU A 132 6.81 -0.87 -6.52
N GLU A 133 6.86 -0.94 -5.19
CA GLU A 133 7.77 -0.10 -4.40
C GLU A 133 9.18 -0.69 -4.20
N CYS A 134 9.42 -1.93 -4.63
CA CYS A 134 10.73 -2.56 -4.50
C CYS A 134 11.68 -2.22 -5.68
N GLU A 135 11.16 -1.69 -6.79
CA GLU A 135 11.99 -1.35 -7.96
C GLU A 135 12.83 -0.09 -7.76
N GLU A 136 12.30 0.96 -7.13
CA GLU A 136 13.04 2.21 -6.88
C GLU A 136 14.25 2.01 -5.95
N LEU A 137 14.17 1.06 -5.01
CA LEU A 137 15.24 0.77 -4.05
C LEU A 137 16.40 -0.06 -4.62
N LYS A 138 16.28 -0.58 -5.85
CA LYS A 138 17.33 -1.37 -6.50
C LYS A 138 18.16 -0.56 -7.49
N GLU A 139 17.58 0.47 -8.12
CA GLU A 139 18.29 1.29 -9.11
C GLU A 139 19.31 2.25 -8.45
N SER A 140 19.04 2.74 -7.23
CA SER A 140 19.96 3.65 -6.53
C SER A 140 21.15 2.98 -5.81
N ARG A 141 21.30 1.66 -5.85
CA ARG A 141 22.35 0.90 -5.10
C ARG A 141 23.38 0.18 -5.98
N ALA A 142 23.69 0.70 -7.16
CA ALA A 142 24.93 0.40 -7.89
C ALA A 142 25.23 1.64 -8.76
N PRO A 143 26.34 2.37 -8.59
CA PRO A 143 27.70 1.84 -8.41
C PRO A 143 28.53 2.60 -7.34
N LEU A 144 29.18 1.91 -6.41
CA LEU A 144 30.38 2.46 -5.81
C LEU A 144 31.30 1.34 -5.34
N SER A 145 32.55 1.41 -5.81
CA SER A 145 33.73 0.62 -5.45
C SER A 145 33.97 -0.66 -6.24
N GLN A 146 34.46 -0.49 -7.48
CA GLN A 146 35.55 -1.32 -8.02
C GLN A 146 36.31 -0.57 -9.13
N GLU A 147 37.12 0.40 -8.72
CA GLU A 147 38.36 0.77 -9.43
C GLU A 147 39.42 0.99 -8.33
N ASP A 148 40.69 0.81 -8.71
CA ASP A 148 41.90 0.80 -7.88
C ASP A 148 42.36 -0.57 -7.36
N GLY A 149 43.02 -1.31 -8.26
CA GLY A 149 43.77 -2.51 -7.92
C GLY A 149 44.58 -3.14 -9.05
N GLU A 150 45.01 -2.41 -10.08
CA GLU A 150 46.08 -2.88 -10.96
C GLU A 150 47.44 -2.59 -10.32
N THR A 151 48.02 -3.57 -9.64
CA THR A 151 49.47 -3.85 -9.64
C THR A 151 49.68 -5.21 -8.96
N GLN A 152 49.81 -6.28 -9.75
CA GLN A 152 51.01 -7.14 -9.73
C GLN A 152 50.90 -8.21 -10.83
N LYS A 153 51.39 -7.84 -12.01
CA LYS A 153 51.95 -8.76 -13.00
C LYS A 153 53.22 -9.39 -12.41
N SER A 154 53.37 -10.71 -12.42
CA SER A 154 54.54 -11.41 -13.01
C SER A 154 54.54 -12.93 -12.73
N ALA A 155 54.98 -13.67 -13.76
CA ALA A 155 55.16 -15.12 -13.94
C ALA A 155 53.93 -15.80 -14.57
N ASP A 156 53.89 -16.21 -15.84
CA ASP A 156 54.94 -16.68 -16.76
C ASP A 156 54.60 -16.38 -18.23
N CYS A 157 55.66 -16.23 -19.05
CA CYS A 157 55.74 -16.11 -20.52
C CYS A 157 55.31 -14.79 -21.19
#